data_AF-A0A838IA27-F1
#
_entry.id   AF-A0A838IA27-F1
#
_cell.length_a   1.000
_cell.length_b   1.000
_cell.length_c   1.000
_cell.angle_alpha   90.00
_cell.angle_beta   90.00
_cell.angle_gamma   90.00
#
_symmetry.space_group_name_H-M   'P 1'
#
loop_
_entity.id
_entity.type
_entity.pdbx_description
1 polymer ?
#
loop_
_entity_poly.entity_id
_entity_poly.type
_entity_poly.pdbx_seq_one_letter_code
_entity_poly.pdbx_strand_id
1 'polypeptide(L)'
;MVATHLPNRHSGRPSVVVSLRTQEAYLYRGEKRVAASRISSGREGHRTPTGRFRVLRKDEDHRSNLYGDYVNGQGRVVKPNVDVRRQQKPRGSRFVGAPMPFYVEFSPSYGLHAGYLPGEPASHGCIRMPYWRARQFYRAIRRGTPVTVKR
;
A
#
# COMPACT_ATOMS: atom_id res chain seq x y z
N MET A 1 7.85 47.75 -5.87
CA MET A 1 8.04 47.09 -4.56
C MET A 1 7.45 45.69 -4.63
N VAL A 2 8.28 44.71 -4.22
CA VAL A 2 7.97 43.33 -3.77
C VAL A 2 7.17 42.41 -4.70
N ALA A 3 7.91 41.52 -5.37
CA ALA A 3 7.41 40.26 -5.91
C ALA A 3 6.91 39.36 -4.76
N THR A 4 5.63 38.99 -4.79
CA THR A 4 5.05 38.04 -3.83
C THR A 4 5.51 36.64 -4.19
N HIS A 5 6.57 36.19 -3.50
CA HIS A 5 7.09 34.84 -3.51
C HIS A 5 6.03 33.88 -2.94
N LEU A 6 5.13 33.36 -3.78
CA LEU A 6 4.30 32.22 -3.41
C LEU A 6 5.21 30.99 -3.30
N PRO A 7 5.28 30.30 -2.14
CA PRO A 7 6.16 29.16 -1.96
C PRO A 7 5.78 28.03 -2.92
N ASN A 8 6.77 27.65 -3.73
CA ASN A 8 6.74 26.66 -4.80
C ASN A 8 5.90 25.42 -4.43
N ARG A 9 4.69 25.31 -5.01
CA ARG A 9 3.96 24.05 -5.14
C ARG A 9 4.83 23.10 -5.95
N HIS A 10 5.70 22.32 -5.28
CA HIS A 10 6.72 21.47 -5.89
C HIS A 10 6.31 20.97 -7.29
N SER A 11 6.83 21.62 -8.34
CA SER A 11 6.28 21.62 -9.69
C SER A 11 6.62 20.38 -10.53
N GLY A 12 7.11 19.31 -9.91
CA GLY A 12 7.53 18.09 -10.61
C GLY A 12 6.46 17.01 -10.68
N ARG A 13 6.54 16.17 -11.73
CA ARG A 13 5.75 14.94 -11.86
C ARG A 13 6.04 14.02 -10.66
N PRO A 14 5.01 13.41 -10.05
CA PRO A 14 5.23 12.52 -8.92
C PRO A 14 5.93 11.23 -9.39
N SER A 15 6.73 10.65 -8.51
CA SER A 15 7.23 9.27 -8.64
C SER A 15 7.48 8.67 -7.26
N VAL A 16 7.50 7.33 -7.19
CA VAL A 16 7.73 6.60 -5.95
C VAL A 16 8.93 5.68 -6.11
N VAL A 17 9.78 5.64 -5.10
CA VAL A 17 10.87 4.66 -5.00
C VAL A 17 10.70 3.89 -3.71
N VAL A 18 10.80 2.56 -3.78
CA VAL A 18 10.69 1.65 -2.63
C VAL A 18 11.97 0.85 -2.54
N SER A 19 12.62 0.86 -1.37
CA SER A 19 13.71 -0.07 -1.06
C SER A 19 13.19 -1.15 -0.12
N LEU A 20 13.26 -2.39 -0.58
CA LEU A 20 12.92 -3.57 0.21
C LEU A 20 14.02 -3.87 1.24
N ARG A 21 15.29 -3.56 0.95
CA ARG A 21 16.39 -3.75 1.90
C ARG A 21 16.29 -2.84 3.11
N THR A 22 15.97 -1.56 2.92
CA THR A 22 15.85 -0.61 4.05
C THR A 22 14.44 -0.51 4.63
N GLN A 23 13.45 -1.19 4.02
CA GLN A 23 12.03 -1.08 4.37
C GLN A 23 11.57 0.39 4.38
N GLU A 24 11.88 1.11 3.30
CA GLU A 24 11.46 2.50 3.11
C GLU A 24 10.83 2.76 1.74
N ALA A 25 9.88 3.68 1.72
CA ALA A 25 9.30 4.25 0.52
C ALA A 25 9.52 5.77 0.50
N TYR A 26 9.88 6.31 -0.65
CA TYR A 26 10.12 7.72 -0.88
C TYR A 26 9.19 8.23 -1.97
N LEU A 27 8.61 9.41 -1.72
CA LEU A 27 7.80 10.14 -2.69
C LEU A 27 8.64 11.30 -3.22
N TYR A 28 8.72 11.39 -4.54
CA TYR A 28 9.41 12.47 -5.25
C TYR A 28 8.43 13.32 -6.04
N ARG A 29 8.83 14.58 -6.28
CA ARG A 29 8.25 15.46 -7.30
C ARG A 29 9.38 16.04 -8.11
N GLY A 30 9.54 15.56 -9.34
CA GLY A 30 10.79 15.77 -10.09
C GLY A 30 11.95 15.12 -9.33
N GLU A 31 13.03 15.85 -9.11
CA GLU A 31 14.21 15.37 -8.38
C GLU A 31 14.08 15.53 -6.85
N LYS A 32 13.12 16.34 -6.38
CA LYS A 32 12.96 16.62 -4.97
C LYS A 32 12.23 15.49 -4.26
N ARG A 33 12.87 14.89 -3.25
CA ARG A 33 12.21 14.01 -2.28
C ARG A 33 11.30 14.85 -1.38
N VAL A 34 9.99 14.61 -1.45
CA VAL A 34 8.97 15.37 -0.70
C VAL A 34 8.38 14.59 0.47
N ALA A 35 8.54 13.26 0.50
CA ALA A 35 8.16 12.45 1.66
C ALA A 35 9.00 11.16 1.74
N ALA A 36 9.05 10.59 2.94
CA ALA A 36 9.63 9.28 3.22
C ALA A 36 8.75 8.53 4.24
N SER A 37 8.62 7.22 4.11
CA SER A 37 7.87 6.37 5.03
C SER A 37 8.63 5.08 5.30
N ARG A 38 8.67 4.65 6.56
CA ARG A 38 8.87 3.23 6.89
C ARG A 38 7.78 2.41 6.21
N ILE A 39 8.10 1.19 5.82
CA ILE A 39 7.15 0.25 5.24
C ILE A 39 7.25 -1.14 5.87
N SER A 40 6.26 -1.99 5.58
CA SER A 40 6.40 -3.43 5.70
C SER A 40 6.00 -4.08 4.38
N SER A 41 6.97 -4.68 3.69
CA SER A 41 6.79 -5.35 2.40
C SER A 41 6.36 -6.81 2.55
N GLY A 42 6.28 -7.52 1.42
CA GLY A 42 5.98 -8.94 1.36
C GLY A 42 7.05 -9.80 2.03
N ARG A 43 6.61 -10.77 2.85
CA ARG A 43 7.47 -11.77 3.50
C ARG A 43 7.97 -12.84 2.53
N GLU A 44 8.80 -13.75 3.03
CA GLU A 44 9.19 -14.95 2.29
C GLU A 44 7.97 -15.77 1.81
N GLY A 45 8.05 -16.29 0.58
CA GLY A 45 6.92 -16.94 -0.10
C GLY A 45 5.82 -15.99 -0.61
N HIS A 46 5.88 -14.70 -0.26
CA HIS A 46 4.91 -13.67 -0.70
C HIS A 46 5.63 -12.35 -1.02
N ARG A 47 6.78 -12.42 -1.69
CA ARG A 47 7.68 -11.28 -1.89
C ARG A 47 7.00 -10.20 -2.72
N THR A 48 7.22 -8.94 -2.36
CA THR A 48 6.85 -7.79 -3.20
C THR A 48 7.65 -7.82 -4.50
N PRO A 49 7.02 -7.66 -5.68
CA PRO A 49 7.73 -7.72 -6.95
C PRO A 49 8.67 -6.52 -7.11
N THR A 50 9.87 -6.77 -7.60
CA THR A 50 10.88 -5.74 -7.91
C THR A 50 10.81 -5.34 -9.37
N GLY A 51 11.20 -4.10 -9.68
CA GLY A 51 11.22 -3.59 -11.05
C GLY A 51 10.68 -2.17 -11.16
N ARG A 52 10.41 -1.79 -12.41
CA ARG A 52 9.79 -0.50 -12.75
C ARG A 52 8.34 -0.73 -13.13
N PHE A 53 7.46 0.03 -12.51
CA PHE A 53 6.02 -0.10 -12.64
C PHE A 53 5.37 1.26 -12.87
N ARG A 54 4.06 1.24 -13.13
CA ARG A 54 3.21 2.43 -13.17
C ARG A 54 1.92 2.16 -12.41
N VAL A 55 1.43 3.18 -11.72
CA VAL A 55 0.17 3.07 -10.97
C VAL A 55 -0.99 2.76 -11.91
N LEU A 56 -1.69 1.66 -11.64
CA LEU A 56 -2.78 1.12 -12.43
C LEU A 56 -4.12 1.75 -12.04
N ARG A 57 -4.42 1.73 -10.74
CA ARG A 57 -5.62 2.30 -10.15
C ARG A 57 -5.40 2.72 -8.69
N LYS A 58 -6.40 3.39 -8.15
CA LYS A 58 -6.45 3.87 -6.78
C LYS A 58 -7.84 3.60 -6.21
N ASP A 59 -7.90 3.27 -4.94
CA ASP A 59 -9.14 2.94 -4.23
C ASP A 59 -8.94 3.32 -2.76
N GLU A 60 -9.69 4.31 -2.27
CA GLU A 60 -9.48 4.85 -0.92
C GLU A 60 -9.92 3.86 0.16
N ASP A 61 -11.00 3.11 -0.09
CA ASP A 61 -11.64 2.20 0.86
C ASP A 61 -11.49 0.73 0.47
N HIS A 62 -10.39 0.41 -0.22
CA HIS A 62 -10.14 -0.92 -0.76
C HIS A 62 -10.20 -2.01 0.32
N ARG A 63 -10.77 -3.16 -0.02
CA ARG A 63 -10.72 -4.37 0.81
C ARG A 63 -10.21 -5.54 -0.01
N SER A 64 -9.42 -6.40 0.62
CA SER A 64 -8.88 -7.58 -0.05
C SER A 64 -9.97 -8.64 -0.29
N ASN A 65 -9.97 -9.24 -1.48
CA ASN A 65 -10.83 -10.39 -1.79
C ASN A 65 -10.21 -11.73 -1.36
N LEU A 66 -8.94 -11.74 -0.95
CA LEU A 66 -8.19 -12.97 -0.65
C LEU A 66 -7.78 -13.07 0.82
N TYR A 67 -7.51 -11.94 1.46
CA TYR A 67 -7.04 -11.88 2.84
C TYR A 67 -8.05 -11.16 3.73
N GLY A 68 -8.38 -11.70 4.89
CA GLY A 68 -9.41 -11.12 5.74
C GLY A 68 -9.82 -12.04 6.87
N ASP A 69 -11.07 -11.96 7.31
CA ASP A 69 -11.60 -12.75 8.42
C ASP A 69 -12.88 -13.47 7.97
N TYR A 70 -13.14 -14.65 8.54
CA TYR A 70 -14.49 -15.21 8.52
C TYR A 70 -15.26 -14.74 9.75
N VAL A 71 -16.50 -14.30 9.54
CA VAL A 71 -17.43 -13.87 10.60
C VAL A 71 -18.72 -14.69 10.57
N ASN A 72 -19.37 -14.85 11.73
CA ASN A 72 -20.68 -15.51 11.82
C ASN A 72 -21.84 -14.56 11.43
N GLY A 73 -23.09 -15.05 11.53
CA GLY A 73 -24.30 -14.26 11.23
C GLY A 73 -24.47 -12.99 12.08
N GLN A 74 -23.85 -12.94 13.26
CA GLN A 74 -23.85 -11.77 14.17
C GLN A 74 -22.66 -10.82 13.90
N GLY A 75 -21.82 -11.13 12.91
CA GLY A 75 -20.62 -10.34 12.60
C GLY A 75 -19.42 -10.60 13.52
N ARG A 76 -19.49 -11.59 14.43
CA ARG A 76 -18.35 -11.96 15.28
C ARG A 76 -17.31 -12.73 14.46
N VAL A 77 -16.04 -12.37 14.61
CA VAL A 77 -14.92 -13.09 13.97
C VAL A 77 -14.86 -14.52 14.51
N VAL A 78 -14.96 -15.50 13.62
CA VAL A 78 -14.81 -16.93 13.92
C VAL A 78 -13.48 -17.49 13.46
N LYS A 79 -12.82 -16.82 12.50
CA LYS A 79 -11.48 -17.18 12.04
C LYS A 79 -10.77 -15.94 11.50
N PRO A 80 -9.78 -15.39 12.21
CA PRO A 80 -9.07 -14.20 11.78
C PRO A 80 -7.93 -14.52 10.79
N ASN A 81 -7.48 -13.52 10.02
CA ASN A 81 -6.26 -13.53 9.21
C ASN A 81 -6.17 -14.68 8.19
N VAL A 82 -7.26 -14.94 7.48
CA VAL A 82 -7.37 -16.04 6.51
C VAL A 82 -6.82 -15.69 5.14
N ASP A 83 -6.24 -16.69 4.46
CA ASP A 83 -6.09 -16.73 3.00
C ASP A 83 -7.14 -17.70 2.47
N VAL A 84 -8.16 -17.17 1.78
CA VAL A 84 -9.32 -17.96 1.32
C VAL A 84 -8.95 -19.05 0.29
N ARG A 85 -7.76 -18.97 -0.31
CA ARG A 85 -7.28 -19.99 -1.26
C ARG A 85 -6.69 -21.21 -0.56
N ARG A 86 -6.28 -21.06 0.70
CA ARG A 86 -5.56 -22.09 1.47
C ARG A 86 -6.37 -22.64 2.64
N GLN A 87 -7.36 -21.88 3.11
CA GLN A 87 -8.05 -22.18 4.35
C GLN A 87 -9.54 -22.40 4.12
N GLN A 88 -10.06 -23.51 4.64
CA GLN A 88 -11.48 -23.83 4.54
C GLN A 88 -12.36 -22.80 5.27
N LYS A 89 -13.49 -22.51 4.64
CA LYS A 89 -14.56 -21.66 5.16
C LYS A 89 -15.33 -22.39 6.27
N PRO A 90 -15.38 -21.86 7.51
CA PRO A 90 -16.22 -22.41 8.56
C PRO A 90 -17.71 -22.40 8.16
N ARG A 91 -18.46 -23.46 8.52
CA ARG A 91 -19.89 -23.55 8.23
C ARG A 91 -20.64 -22.34 8.83
N GLY A 92 -21.59 -21.78 8.06
CA GLY A 92 -22.40 -20.63 8.51
C GLY A 92 -21.65 -19.29 8.60
N SER A 93 -20.39 -19.22 8.17
CA SER A 93 -19.62 -17.98 8.16
C SER A 93 -19.69 -17.25 6.81
N ARG A 94 -19.30 -15.97 6.78
CA ARG A 94 -19.02 -15.19 5.56
C ARG A 94 -17.64 -14.55 5.65
N PHE A 95 -16.99 -14.37 4.50
CA PHE A 95 -15.70 -13.70 4.43
C PHE A 95 -15.87 -12.18 4.48
N VAL A 96 -14.98 -11.50 5.20
CA VAL A 96 -14.86 -10.05 5.28
C VAL A 96 -13.41 -9.70 4.96
N GLY A 97 -13.21 -9.00 3.84
CA GLY A 97 -11.90 -8.59 3.37
C GLY A 97 -11.18 -7.65 4.34
N ALA A 98 -9.88 -7.89 4.54
CA ALA A 98 -9.01 -7.00 5.31
C ALA A 98 -9.03 -5.60 4.69
N PRO A 99 -9.22 -4.54 5.50
CA PRO A 99 -9.21 -3.18 4.99
C PRO A 99 -7.80 -2.79 4.54
N MET A 100 -7.72 -2.12 3.40
CA MET A 100 -6.48 -1.62 2.80
C MET A 100 -6.62 -0.13 2.45
N PRO A 101 -6.78 0.77 3.44
CA PRO A 101 -7.09 2.17 3.17
C PRO A 101 -6.00 2.84 2.31
N PHE A 102 -6.41 3.76 1.44
CA PHE A 102 -5.54 4.47 0.51
C PHE A 102 -4.75 3.55 -0.43
N TYR A 103 -5.41 2.53 -0.98
CA TYR A 103 -4.80 1.57 -1.87
C TYR A 103 -4.38 2.21 -3.20
N VAL A 104 -3.13 2.01 -3.57
CA VAL A 104 -2.52 2.42 -4.83
C VAL A 104 -1.92 1.18 -5.48
N GLU A 105 -2.59 0.66 -6.51
CA GLU A 105 -2.13 -0.52 -7.24
C GLU A 105 -1.04 -0.14 -8.23
N PHE A 106 0.11 -0.79 -8.18
CA PHE A 106 1.22 -0.57 -9.13
C PHE A 106 1.53 -1.82 -9.98
N SER A 107 1.02 -2.99 -9.60
CA SER A 107 1.08 -4.24 -10.35
C SER A 107 -0.17 -5.06 -9.98
N PRO A 108 -0.70 -5.95 -10.84
CA PRO A 108 -1.92 -6.69 -10.54
C PRO A 108 -1.85 -7.39 -9.17
N SER A 109 -2.75 -7.04 -8.25
CA SER A 109 -2.80 -7.52 -6.86
C SER A 109 -1.68 -7.03 -5.92
N TYR A 110 -0.85 -6.07 -6.34
CA TYR A 110 0.18 -5.45 -5.51
C TYR A 110 0.00 -3.92 -5.46
N GLY A 111 -0.07 -3.40 -4.24
CA GLY A 111 -0.21 -1.97 -4.03
C GLY A 111 0.45 -1.44 -2.76
N LEU A 112 0.50 -0.11 -2.67
CA LEU A 112 0.80 0.60 -1.43
C LEU A 112 -0.51 0.89 -0.71
N HIS A 113 -0.56 0.73 0.61
CA HIS A 113 -1.74 1.08 1.41
C HIS A 113 -1.41 1.24 2.89
N ALA A 114 -2.37 1.77 3.65
CA ALA A 114 -2.28 1.83 5.10
C ALA A 114 -2.33 0.43 5.73
N GLY A 115 -1.47 0.16 6.71
CA GLY A 115 -1.50 -1.09 7.47
C GLY A 115 -0.55 -1.09 8.66
N TYR A 116 -0.56 -2.17 9.44
CA TYR A 116 0.36 -2.39 10.56
C TYR A 116 1.81 -2.61 10.08
N LEU A 117 2.80 -2.11 10.83
CA LEU A 117 4.24 -2.21 10.51
C LEU A 117 4.98 -2.89 11.67
N PRO A 118 5.31 -4.18 11.57
CA PRO A 118 6.06 -4.88 12.62
C PRO A 118 7.57 -4.58 12.62
N GLY A 119 8.07 -3.70 11.73
CA GLY A 119 9.50 -3.40 11.57
C GLY A 119 10.23 -4.30 10.55
N GLU A 120 9.55 -5.30 10.00
CA GLU A 120 10.10 -6.28 9.06
C GLU A 120 9.13 -6.58 7.89
N PRO A 121 9.59 -7.24 6.81
CA PRO A 121 8.70 -7.75 5.75
C PRO A 121 7.72 -8.79 6.29
N ALA A 122 6.43 -8.45 6.33
CA ALA A 122 5.40 -9.31 6.93
C ALA A 122 4.05 -9.29 6.20
N SER A 123 3.94 -8.61 5.05
CA SER A 123 2.71 -8.62 4.26
C SER A 123 2.66 -9.82 3.31
N HIS A 124 1.53 -9.99 2.62
CA HIS A 124 1.37 -10.95 1.52
C HIS A 124 1.72 -10.37 0.14
N GLY A 125 2.60 -9.37 0.10
CA GLY A 125 3.13 -8.79 -1.14
C GLY A 125 2.92 -7.28 -1.25
N CYS A 126 1.81 -6.76 -0.73
CA CYS A 126 1.54 -5.33 -0.70
C CYS A 126 2.53 -4.56 0.20
N ILE A 127 2.74 -3.28 -0.07
CA ILE A 127 3.60 -2.41 0.71
C ILE A 127 2.73 -1.66 1.72
N ARG A 128 2.84 -2.03 2.99
CA ARG A 128 2.13 -1.35 4.08
C ARG A 128 2.90 -0.12 4.54
N MET A 129 2.17 0.93 4.86
CA MET A 129 2.70 2.18 5.44
C MET A 129 1.77 2.68 6.55
N PRO A 130 2.25 3.55 7.46
CA PRO A 130 1.39 4.19 8.45
C PRO A 130 0.26 4.96 7.76
N TYR A 131 -0.92 4.99 8.37
CA TYR A 131 -2.14 5.56 7.79
C TYR A 131 -1.94 6.98 7.22
N TRP A 132 -1.31 7.87 7.98
CA TRP A 132 -1.06 9.25 7.57
C TRP A 132 -0.09 9.36 6.38
N ARG A 133 0.90 8.45 6.27
CA ARG A 133 1.80 8.38 5.10
C ARG A 133 1.09 7.79 3.90
N ALA A 134 0.28 6.74 4.08
CA ALA A 134 -0.53 6.18 3.01
C ALA A 134 -1.45 7.24 2.40
N ARG A 135 -2.15 8.03 3.23
CA ARG A 135 -2.97 9.17 2.81
C ARG A 135 -2.16 10.21 2.04
N GLN A 136 -0.96 10.55 2.53
CA GLN A 136 -0.08 11.52 1.86
C GLN A 136 0.35 11.04 0.47
N PHE A 137 0.80 9.78 0.36
CA PHE A 137 1.21 9.17 -0.91
C PHE A 137 0.02 9.09 -1.86
N TYR A 138 -1.11 8.58 -1.40
CA TYR A 138 -2.33 8.48 -2.20
C TYR A 138 -2.76 9.83 -2.78
N ARG A 139 -2.74 10.91 -2.01
CA ARG A 139 -3.09 12.25 -2.51
C ARG A 139 -2.12 12.77 -3.58
N ALA A 140 -0.84 12.46 -3.46
CA ALA A 140 0.18 12.91 -4.41
C ALA A 140 0.22 12.08 -5.70
N ILE A 141 -0.07 10.78 -5.59
CA ILE A 141 0.02 9.81 -6.68
C ILE A 141 -1.22 9.87 -7.57
N ARG A 142 -1.01 9.71 -8.88
CA ARG A 142 -2.05 9.56 -9.91
C ARG A 142 -1.83 8.28 -10.73
N ARG A 143 -2.85 7.82 -11.47
CA ARG A 143 -2.65 6.76 -12.47
C ARG A 143 -1.50 7.11 -13.42
N GLY A 144 -0.69 6.13 -13.78
CA GLY A 144 0.50 6.30 -14.61
C GLY A 144 1.75 6.81 -13.89
N THR A 145 1.65 7.21 -12.61
CA THR A 145 2.80 7.62 -11.78
C THR A 145 3.84 6.49 -11.75
N PRO A 146 5.13 6.76 -12.04
CA PRO A 146 6.17 5.75 -11.96
C PRO A 146 6.38 5.25 -10.53
N VAL A 147 6.54 3.94 -10.38
CA VAL A 147 6.91 3.29 -9.12
C VAL A 147 8.11 2.38 -9.39
N THR A 148 9.21 2.59 -8.67
CA THR A 148 10.39 1.73 -8.74
C THR A 148 10.54 0.97 -7.44
N VAL A 149 10.56 -0.37 -7.50
CA VAL A 149 10.81 -1.24 -6.35
C VAL A 149 12.17 -1.90 -6.52
N LYS A 150 13.09 -1.63 -5.59
CA LYS A 150 14.45 -2.17 -5.58
C LYS A 150 14.70 -2.99 -4.31
N ARG A 151 15.63 -3.94 -4.38
CA ARG A 151 16.21 -4.55 -3.18
C ARG A 151 17.13 -3.52 -2.55
#